data_AF-A0A955K2P7-F1
#
_entry.id   AF-A0A955K2P7-F1
#
_cell.length_a   1.000
_cell.length_b   1.000
_cell.length_c   1.000
_cell.angle_alpha   90.00
_cell.angle_beta   90.00
_cell.angle_gamma   90.00
#
_symmetry.space_group_name_H-M   'P 1'
#
loop_
_entity.id
_entity.type
_entity.pdbx_description
1 polymer ?
#
loop_
_entity_poly.entity_id
_entity_poly.type
_entity_poly.pdbx_seq_one_letter_code
_entity_poly.pdbx_strand_id
1 'polypeptide(L)' 'MAKKSTKRKTIGLVCEETGHRHYYTRKNTQNSPDKLRLRKYNPVVRRHTVYVETTKNLGRNVVKPRKK' A
#
# COMPACT_ATOMS: atom_id res chain seq x y z
N MET A 1 7.59 18.55 -23.32
CA MET A 1 7.72 17.14 -22.86
C MET A 1 6.37 16.66 -22.31
N ALA A 2 5.77 15.60 -22.88
CA ALA A 2 4.49 15.08 -22.40
C ALA A 2 4.63 14.47 -21.00
N LYS A 3 3.81 14.95 -20.05
CA LYS A 3 3.77 14.41 -18.69
C LYS A 3 3.27 12.97 -18.75
N LYS A 4 4.15 12.00 -18.43
CA LYS A 4 3.81 10.57 -18.41
C LYS A 4 2.90 10.28 -17.20
N SER A 5 1.61 10.61 -17.33
CA SER A 5 0.59 10.33 -16.31
C SER A 5 0.33 8.83 -16.29
N THR A 6 1.03 8.10 -15.42
CA THR A 6 0.80 6.68 -15.25
C THR A 6 -0.45 6.46 -14.41
N LYS A 7 -1.49 5.86 -14.99
CA LYS A 7 -2.78 5.55 -14.33
C LYS A 7 -2.65 4.59 -13.13
N ARG A 8 -1.48 3.95 -12.97
CA ARG A 8 -1.17 3.05 -11.87
C ARG A 8 -0.52 3.82 -10.73
N LYS A 9 -1.19 3.90 -9.58
CA LYS A 9 -0.69 4.56 -8.36
C LYS A 9 -0.16 3.53 -7.38
N THR A 10 0.95 3.84 -6.72
CA THR A 10 1.44 3.06 -5.57
C THR A 10 0.58 3.41 -4.36
N ILE A 11 0.03 2.39 -3.71
CA ILE A 11 -0.82 2.49 -2.54
C ILE A 11 -0.26 1.66 -1.40
N GLY A 12 -0.57 2.06 -0.17
CA GLY A 12 -0.21 1.33 1.03
C GLY A 12 -1.39 0.52 1.55
N LEU A 13 -1.11 -0.68 2.05
CA LEU A 13 -2.08 -1.55 2.69
C LEU A 13 -1.78 -1.64 4.19
N VAL A 14 -2.81 -1.38 5.00
CA VAL A 14 -2.77 -1.37 6.46
C VAL A 14 -3.57 -2.54 6.99
N CYS A 15 -3.03 -3.27 7.96
CA CYS A 15 -3.76 -4.34 8.63
C CYS A 15 -4.91 -3.75 9.46
N GLU A 16 -6.12 -4.31 9.36
CA GLU A 16 -7.26 -3.88 10.18
C GLU A 16 -7.03 -4.14 11.68
N GLU A 17 -6.32 -5.23 12.02
CA GLU A 17 -6.12 -5.63 13.43
C GLU A 17 -5.00 -4.83 14.11
N THR A 18 -3.86 -4.63 13.44
CA THR A 18 -2.68 -4.01 14.06
C THR A 18 -2.48 -2.54 13.70
N GLY A 19 -3.22 -2.02 12.69
CA GLY A 19 -3.03 -0.66 12.18
C GLY A 19 -1.67 -0.41 11.52
N HIS A 20 -0.84 -1.45 11.35
CA HIS A 20 0.47 -1.34 10.74
C HIS A 20 0.41 -1.46 9.22
N ARG A 21 1.21 -0.62 8.56
CA ARG A 21 1.38 -0.61 7.11
C ARG A 21 2.55 -1.49 6.70
N HIS A 22 2.26 -2.71 6.25
CA HIS A 22 3.29 -3.68 5.87
C HIS A 22 3.53 -3.78 4.36
N TYR A 23 2.53 -3.49 3.54
CA TYR A 23 2.60 -3.73 2.10
C TYR A 23 2.40 -2.45 1.29
N TYR A 24 3.15 -2.36 0.19
CA TYR A 24 2.91 -1.41 -0.89
C TYR A 24 2.60 -2.19 -2.16
N THR A 25 1.55 -1.79 -2.86
CA THR A 25 1.16 -2.37 -4.13
C THR A 25 0.86 -1.26 -5.12
N ARG A 26 0.82 -1.59 -6.42
CA ARG A 26 0.39 -0.64 -7.46
C ARG A 26 -1.02 -1.03 -7.87
N LYS A 27 -1.96 -0.09 -7.81
CA LYS A 27 -3.31 -0.29 -8.36
C LYS A 27 -3.60 0.65 -9.50
N ASN A 28 -4.41 0.18 -10.45
CA ASN A 28 -4.96 1.04 -11.49
C ASN A 28 -6.25 1.67 -10.97
N THR A 29 -6.24 2.98 -10.71
CA THR A 29 -7.40 3.69 -10.15
C THR A 29 -8.58 3.79 -11.12
N GLN A 30 -8.37 3.54 -12.42
CA GLN A 30 -9.44 3.57 -13.41
C GLN A 30 -10.26 2.27 -13.41
N ASN A 31 -9.59 1.12 -13.27
CA ASN A 31 -10.26 -0.19 -13.32
C ASN A 31 -10.76 -0.63 -11.94
N SER A 32 -10.16 -0.11 -10.86
CA SER A 32 -10.47 -0.47 -9.48
C SER A 32 -10.61 0.81 -8.67
N PRO A 33 -11.77 1.50 -8.77
CA PRO A 33 -12.02 2.74 -8.04
C PRO A 33 -12.11 2.50 -6.53
N ASP A 34 -12.63 1.35 -6.11
CA ASP A 34 -12.84 1.00 -4.71
C ASP A 34 -11.53 0.77 -3.94
N LYS A 35 -11.64 0.79 -2.61
CA LYS A 35 -10.53 0.47 -1.70
C LYS A 35 -10.22 -1.02 -1.77
N LEU A 36 -8.95 -1.36 -2.00
CA LEU A 36 -8.54 -2.76 -1.95
C LEU A 36 -8.65 -3.33 -0.54
N ARG A 37 -9.24 -4.53 -0.44
CA ARG A 37 -9.24 -5.37 0.77
C ARG A 37 -8.62 -6.72 0.41
N LEU A 38 -7.50 -7.06 1.01
CA LEU A 38 -6.74 -8.27 0.67
C LEU A 38 -6.36 -9.02 1.94
N ARG A 39 -6.52 -10.36 1.93
CA ARG A 39 -5.95 -11.21 2.97
C ARG A 39 -4.46 -11.41 2.70
N LYS A 40 -3.61 -10.94 3.62
CA LYS A 40 -2.16 -11.11 3.55
C LYS A 40 -1.61 -11.50 4.92
N TYR A 41 -0.42 -12.12 4.92
CA TYR A 41 0.27 -12.46 6.14
C TYR A 41 0.57 -11.19 6.96
N ASN A 42 0.46 -11.27 8.28
CA ASN A 42 0.89 -10.23 9.19
C ASN A 42 2.03 -10.78 10.05
N PRO A 43 3.25 -10.22 9.95
CA PRO A 43 4.39 -10.74 10.71
C PRO A 43 4.28 -10.47 12.21
N VAL A 44 3.49 -9.48 12.64
CA VAL A 44 3.29 -9.15 14.06
C VAL A 44 2.42 -10.20 14.74
N VAL A 45 1.27 -10.52 14.12
CA VAL A 45 0.31 -11.49 14.65
C VAL A 45 0.59 -12.93 14.18
N ARG A 46 1.55 -13.10 13.25
CA ARG A 46 1.96 -14.37 12.65
C ARG A 46 0.83 -15.15 11.99
N ARG A 47 -0.16 -14.45 11.45
CA ARG A 47 -1.32 -15.03 10.74
C ARG A 47 -1.76 -14.20 9.55
N HIS A 48 -2.57 -14.77 8.66
CA HIS A 48 -3.18 -14.02 7.58
C HIS A 48 -4.33 -13.16 8.10
N THR A 49 -4.23 -11.87 7.88
CA THR A 49 -5.22 -10.87 8.33
C THR A 49 -5.71 -10.06 7.15
N VAL A 50 -6.79 -9.31 7.35
CA VAL A 50 -7.33 -8.41 6.34
C VAL A 50 -6.52 -7.13 6.33
N TYR A 51 -6.05 -6.76 5.14
CA TYR A 51 -5.39 -5.50 4.87
C TYR A 51 -6.26 -4.62 3.99
N VAL A 52 -6.40 -3.35 4.37
CA VAL A 52 -7.19 -2.35 3.65
C VAL A 52 -6.28 -1.26 3.12
N GLU A 53 -6.60 -0.78 1.93
CA GLU A 53 -5.96 0.38 1.35
C GLU A 53 -6.15 1.64 2.21
N THR A 54 -5.03 2.29 2.53
CA THR A 54 -5.04 3.61 3.17
C THR A 54 -4.64 4.70 2.20
N THR A 55 -5.44 5.77 2.17
CA THR A 55 -5.11 7.03 1.48
C THR A 55 -4.24 7.93 2.35
N LYS A 56 -4.20 7.70 3.66
CA LYS A 56 -3.41 8.48 4.60
C LYS A 56 -1.93 8.14 4.41
N ASN A 57 -1.11 9.17 4.24
CA ASN A 57 0.33 9.02 4.29
C ASN A 57 0.73 8.84 5.76
N LEU A 58 0.51 7.65 6.32
CA LEU A 58 0.94 7.27 7.66
C LEU A 58 2.47 7.30 7.66
N GLY A 59 3.03 8.42 8.13
CA GLY A 59 4.45 8.76 8.03
C GLY A 59 5.36 7.60 8.42
N ARG A 60 6.13 7.14 7.42
CA ARG A 60 7.41 6.39 7.43
C ARG A 60 7.67 5.85 6.01
N ASN A 61 7.66 6.75 5.03
CA ASN A 61 8.19 6.47 3.68
C ASN A 61 9.37 7.39 3.40
N VAL A 62 10.39 7.35 4.26
CA VAL A 62 11.74 7.64 3.79
C VAL A 62 12.32 6.28 3.44
N VAL A 63 12.09 5.84 2.20
CA VAL A 63 12.97 4.82 1.61
C VAL A 63 14.33 5.50 1.57
N LYS A 64 15.22 5.15 2.51
CA LYS A 64 16.60 5.66 2.46
C LYS A 64 17.13 5.33 1.06
N PRO A 65 17.65 6.31 0.30
CA PRO A 65 18.22 6.00 -1.01
C PRO A 65 19.29 4.93 -0.81
N ARG A 66 19.24 3.87 -1.62
CA ARG A 66 20.33 2.88 -1.64
C ARG A 66 21.58 3.67 -2.04
N LYS A 67 22.61 3.69 -1.18
CA LYS A 67 23.91 4.26 -1.53
C LYS A 67 24.35 3.62 -2.85
N LYS A 68 24.75 4.47 -3.82
CA LYS A 68 25.37 4.05 -5.07
C LYS A 68 26.61 3.22 -4.79
#